data_AF-A0A962N3H9-F1
#
_entry.id   AF-A0A962N3H9-F1
#
_cell.length_a   1.000
_cell.length_b   1.000
_cell.length_c   1.000
_cell.angle_alpha   90.00
_cell.angle_beta   90.00
_cell.angle_gamma   90.00
#
_symmetry.space_group_name_H-M   'P 1'
#
loop_
_entity.id
_entity.type
_entity.pdbx_description
1 polymer ?
#
loop_
_entity_poly.entity_id
_entity_poly.type
_entity_poly.pdbx_seq_one_letter_code
_entity_poly.pdbx_strand_id
1 'polypeptide(L)' 'MASANNARSTTSPQASLADKVVVVTGATSGMGAVTARRLAAAGARVAFCGRRVDEGRAVEKSIRDA' A
#
# COMPACT_ATOMS: atom_id res chain seq x y z
N MET A 1 6.76 -22.26 -40.85
CA MET A 1 7.78 -21.18 -40.94
C MET A 1 7.25 -20.00 -40.15
N ALA A 2 8.11 -19.25 -39.44
CA ALA A 2 7.84 -18.12 -38.51
C ALA A 2 6.61 -17.21 -38.85
N SER A 3 5.97 -16.43 -37.97
CA SER A 3 6.24 -15.96 -36.60
C SER A 3 4.92 -15.38 -36.01
N ALA A 4 4.77 -14.86 -34.79
CA ALA A 4 5.66 -14.67 -33.63
C ALA A 4 4.83 -14.72 -32.32
N ASN A 5 5.40 -15.14 -31.19
CA ASN A 5 4.72 -15.16 -29.90
C ASN A 5 4.95 -13.84 -29.13
N ASN A 6 4.15 -12.80 -29.38
CA ASN A 6 4.23 -11.52 -28.63
C ASN A 6 3.27 -11.48 -27.44
N ALA A 7 3.30 -12.52 -26.61
CA ALA A 7 2.76 -12.45 -25.26
C ALA A 7 3.70 -11.57 -24.42
N ARG A 8 3.48 -10.25 -24.44
CA ARG A 8 4.08 -9.34 -23.46
C ARG A 8 3.67 -9.83 -22.07
N SER A 9 4.60 -10.44 -21.35
CA SER A 9 4.42 -10.73 -19.92
C SER A 9 4.43 -9.39 -19.17
N THR A 10 3.25 -8.76 -19.09
CA THR A 10 3.04 -7.50 -18.35
C THR A 10 3.14 -7.71 -16.84
N THR A 11 3.12 -8.96 -16.38
CA THR A 11 3.52 -9.35 -15.03
C THR A 11 5.05 -9.32 -14.93
N SER A 12 5.60 -8.12 -14.73
CA SER A 12 6.83 -8.00 -13.93
C SER A 12 6.59 -8.73 -12.61
N PRO A 13 7.56 -9.50 -12.06
CA PRO A 13 7.37 -10.16 -10.78
C PRO A 13 6.90 -9.13 -9.75
N GLN A 14 5.75 -9.36 -9.11
CA GLN A 14 5.19 -8.43 -8.12
C GLN A 14 6.26 -8.18 -7.04
N ALA A 15 6.88 -7.00 -7.09
CA ALA A 15 7.96 -6.67 -6.18
C ALA A 15 7.42 -6.66 -4.75
N SER A 16 8.05 -7.44 -3.87
CA SER A 16 7.63 -7.48 -2.46
C SER A 16 7.72 -6.11 -1.82
N LEU A 17 6.67 -5.76 -1.06
CA LEU A 17 6.62 -4.54 -0.25
C LEU A 17 7.16 -4.75 1.17
N ALA A 18 7.57 -5.98 1.51
CA ALA A 18 8.23 -6.28 2.78
C ALA A 18 9.42 -5.33 3.03
N ASP A 19 9.47 -4.79 4.24
CA ASP A 19 10.48 -3.85 4.74
C ASP A 19 10.59 -2.51 3.98
N LYS A 20 9.78 -2.29 2.93
CA LYS A 20 9.75 -1.01 2.20
C LYS A 20 9.09 0.06 3.06
N VAL A 21 9.72 1.24 3.11
CA VAL A 21 9.11 2.41 3.74
C VAL A 21 8.22 3.10 2.72
N VAL A 22 6.95 3.33 3.06
CA VAL A 22 5.96 3.97 2.17
C VAL A 22 5.28 5.12 2.89
N VAL A 23 5.15 6.27 2.21
CA VAL A 23 4.46 7.46 2.72
C VAL A 23 3.10 7.60 2.03
N VAL A 24 2.01 7.71 2.80
CA VAL A 24 0.65 7.90 2.28
C VAL A 24 0.06 9.22 2.77
N THR A 25 -0.24 10.14 1.84
CA THR A 25 -0.89 11.42 2.16
C THR A 25 -2.41 11.29 2.16
N GLY A 26 -3.10 12.02 3.03
CA GLY A 26 -4.57 12.00 3.11
C GLY A 26 -5.15 10.71 3.69
N ALA A 27 -4.37 9.96 4.47
CA ALA A 27 -4.71 8.60 4.86
C ALA A 27 -5.61 8.48 6.10
N THR A 28 -6.25 9.56 6.56
CA THR A 28 -7.14 9.51 7.74
C THR A 28 -8.50 8.88 7.41
N SER A 29 -8.92 8.89 6.14
CA SER A 29 -10.19 8.31 5.69
C SER A 29 -10.14 7.83 4.23
N GLY A 30 -11.24 7.23 3.76
CA GLY A 30 -11.43 6.83 2.36
C GLY A 30 -10.33 5.94 1.79
N MET A 31 -9.97 6.19 0.53
CA MET A 31 -8.93 5.41 -0.17
C MET A 31 -7.57 5.46 0.53
N GLY A 32 -7.17 6.61 1.09
CA GLY A 32 -5.88 6.75 1.76
C GLY A 32 -5.76 5.83 2.98
N ALA A 33 -6.83 5.74 3.79
CA ALA A 33 -6.88 4.83 4.94
C ALA A 33 -6.86 3.34 4.52
N VAL A 34 -7.54 2.98 3.43
CA VAL A 34 -7.52 1.61 2.88
C VAL A 34 -6.12 1.27 2.33
N THR A 35 -5.49 2.19 1.62
CA THR A 35 -4.13 2.05 1.08
C THR A 35 -3.11 1.86 2.21
N ALA A 36 -3.14 2.70 3.25
CA ALA A 36 -2.24 2.56 4.40
C ALA A 36 -2.35 1.17 5.07
N ARG A 37 -3.57 0.67 5.28
CA ARG A 37 -3.83 -0.67 5.84
C ARG A 37 -3.32 -1.79 4.94
N ARG A 38 -3.61 -1.72 3.63
CA ARG A 38 -3.18 -2.76 2.67
C ARG A 38 -1.66 -2.80 2.49
N LEU A 39 -0.98 -1.65 2.52
CA LEU A 39 0.47 -1.58 2.46
C LEU A 39 1.10 -2.19 3.72
N ALA A 40 0.59 -1.86 4.91
CA ALA A 40 1.07 -2.44 6.16
C ALA A 40 0.86 -3.97 6.21
N ALA A 41 -0.32 -4.45 5.82
CA ALA A 41 -0.61 -5.88 5.68
C ALA A 41 0.25 -6.60 4.63
N ALA A 42 0.84 -5.87 3.68
CA ALA A 42 1.82 -6.38 2.71
C ALA A 42 3.27 -6.33 3.23
N GLY A 43 3.48 -6.06 4.53
CA GLY A 43 4.79 -6.01 5.17
C GLY A 43 5.53 -4.67 5.03
N ALA A 44 4.87 -3.62 4.51
CA ALA A 44 5.49 -2.31 4.38
C ALA A 44 5.50 -1.54 5.70
N ARG A 45 6.56 -0.76 5.92
CA ARG A 45 6.66 0.22 7.01
C ARG A 45 5.97 1.51 6.59
N VAL A 46 4.72 1.69 6.99
CA VAL A 46 3.88 2.80 6.53
C VAL A 46 4.00 4.02 7.45
N ALA A 47 4.35 5.16 6.88
CA ALA A 47 4.13 6.48 7.46
C ALA A 47 2.97 7.16 6.73
N PHE A 48 2.13 7.93 7.43
CA PHE A 48 1.03 8.62 6.78
C PHE A 48 0.64 9.93 7.48
N CYS A 49 -0.06 10.80 6.74
CA CYS A 49 -0.48 12.11 7.26
C CYS A 49 -1.87 12.52 6.79
N GLY A 50 -2.46 13.47 7.51
CA GLY A 50 -3.71 14.15 7.16
C GLY A 50 -4.08 15.19 8.23
N ARG A 51 -5.18 15.91 8.01
CA ARG A 51 -5.58 17.05 8.85
C ARG A 51 -6.37 16.67 10.11
N ARG A 52 -6.90 15.45 10.18
CA ARG A 52 -7.81 14.99 11.24
C ARG A 52 -7.09 13.99 12.13
N VAL A 53 -6.65 14.46 13.30
CA VAL A 53 -5.76 13.68 14.19
C VAL A 53 -6.45 12.41 14.71
N ASP A 54 -7.70 12.50 15.18
CA ASP A 54 -8.38 11.35 15.79
C ASP A 54 -8.73 10.25 14.79
N GLU A 55 -9.16 10.63 13.57
CA GLU A 55 -9.27 9.69 12.44
C GLU A 55 -7.91 9.04 12.13
N GLY A 56 -6.82 9.82 12.13
CA GLY A 56 -5.47 9.31 11.93
C GLY A 56 -5.06 8.29 13.00
N ARG A 57 -5.37 8.54 14.27
CA ARG A 57 -5.14 7.61 15.39
C ARG A 57 -5.99 6.35 15.27
N ALA A 58 -7.23 6.45 14.80
CA ALA A 58 -8.07 5.28 14.53
C ALA A 58 -7.50 4.41 13.40
N VAL A 59 -6.93 5.03 12.35
CA VAL A 59 -6.20 4.31 11.29
C VAL A 59 -4.92 3.67 11.84
N GLU A 60 -4.10 4.40 12.60
CA GLU A 60 -2.86 3.92 13.24
C GLU A 60 -3.15 2.69 14.12
N LYS A 61 -4.14 2.79 15.01
CA LYS A 61 -4.55 1.68 15.88
C LYS A 61 -4.96 0.45 15.06
N SER A 62 -5.82 0.63 14.06
CA SER A 62 -6.28 -0.47 13.21
C SER A 62 -5.20 -1.13 12.33
N ILE A 63 -4.03 -0.51 12.22
CA ILE A 63 -2.84 -1.07 11.55
C ILE A 63 -1.96 -1.82 12.55
N ARG A 64 -1.96 -1.45 13.83
CA ARG A 64 -1.22 -2.13 14.91
C ARG A 64 -1.96 -3.31 15.52
N ASP A 65 -3.29 -3.28 15.50
CA ASP A 65 -4.15 -4.33 16.05
C ASP A 65 -4.40 -5.50 15.07
N ALA A 66 -3.76 -5.49 13.88
CA ALA A 66 -3.96 -6.42 12.77
C ALA A 66 -2.71 -7.28 12.50
#